data_AF-A0A6A4SAX5-F1
#
_entry.id   AF-A0A6A4SAX5-F1
#
_cell.length_a   1.000
_cell.length_b   1.000
_cell.length_c   1.000
_cell.angle_alpha   90.00
_cell.angle_beta   90.00
_cell.angle_gamma   90.00
#
_symmetry.space_group_name_H-M   'P 1'
#
loop_
_entity.id
_entity.type
_entity.pdbx_description
1 polymer ?
#
loop_
_entity_poly.entity_id
_entity_poly.type
_entity_poly.pdbx_seq_one_letter_code
_entity_poly.pdbx_strand_id
1 'polypeptide(L)'
;VWPEGSDGTDINALIRSHNRKVLALADDFCKVHLFSFPCSTPKAPSHKYSAHSSHVTNVSFLCDDRHLISTGGKDTSIMQWRLVEKSPL
;
A
#
# COMPACT_ATOMS: atom_id res chain seq x y z
N VAL A 1 5.42 9.43 -2.87
CA VAL A 1 4.25 8.52 -2.81
C VAL A 1 3.01 9.10 -3.50
N TRP A 2 2.76 10.40 -3.39
CA TRP A 2 1.66 11.10 -4.08
C TRP A 2 1.73 10.97 -5.61
N PRO A 3 0.62 10.61 -6.28
CA PRO A 3 0.51 10.63 -7.73
C PRO A 3 0.45 12.07 -8.27
N GLU A 4 0.75 12.22 -9.57
CA GLU A 4 0.65 13.51 -10.27
C GLU A 4 -0.82 13.95 -10.38
N GLY A 5 -1.09 15.22 -10.08
CA GLY A 5 -2.45 15.76 -10.05
C GLY A 5 -3.26 15.43 -8.80
N SER A 6 -2.63 14.84 -7.77
CA SER A 6 -3.33 14.52 -6.53
C SER A 6 -3.83 15.78 -5.81
N ASP A 7 -5.06 15.74 -5.34
CA ASP A 7 -5.72 16.85 -4.65
C ASP A 7 -5.56 16.83 -3.12
N GLY A 8 -4.85 15.82 -2.61
CA GLY A 8 -4.64 15.59 -1.17
C GLY A 8 -5.65 14.64 -0.52
N THR A 9 -6.66 14.17 -1.25
CA THR A 9 -7.65 13.20 -0.75
C THR A 9 -7.45 11.79 -1.29
N ASP A 10 -6.73 11.63 -2.39
CA ASP A 10 -6.53 10.33 -3.05
C ASP A 10 -5.87 9.25 -2.17
N ILE A 11 -5.10 9.65 -1.14
CA ILE A 11 -4.41 8.73 -0.23
C ILE A 11 -5.16 8.67 1.10
N ASN A 12 -5.62 7.48 1.44
CA ASN A 12 -6.35 7.23 2.69
C ASN A 12 -5.45 6.84 3.86
N ALA A 13 -4.39 6.07 3.59
CA ALA A 13 -3.46 5.62 4.61
C ALA A 13 -2.08 5.32 4.03
N LEU A 14 -1.05 5.45 4.89
CA LEU A 14 0.32 5.09 4.57
C LEU A 14 1.00 4.52 5.81
N ILE A 15 1.69 3.39 5.63
CA ILE A 15 2.45 2.76 6.71
C ILE A 15 3.80 2.28 6.21
N ARG A 16 4.82 2.38 7.07
CA ARG A 16 6.12 1.78 6.83
C ARG A 16 6.22 0.46 7.56
N SER A 17 6.76 -0.55 6.88
CA SER A 17 7.25 -1.78 7.51
C SER A 17 8.16 -1.49 8.71
N HIS A 18 8.11 -2.39 9.70
CA HIS A 18 8.91 -2.29 10.93
C HIS A 18 10.41 -2.37 10.62
N ASN A 19 10.78 -3.22 9.66
CA ASN A 19 12.15 -3.40 9.15
C ASN A 19 12.64 -2.25 8.24
N ARG A 20 11.78 -1.26 7.97
CA ARG A 20 12.11 -0.04 7.21
C ARG A 20 12.51 -0.30 5.75
N LYS A 21 12.05 -1.36 5.10
CA LYS A 21 12.35 -1.64 3.69
C LYS A 21 11.25 -1.19 2.73
N VAL A 22 9.99 -1.25 3.16
CA VAL A 22 8.80 -1.06 2.33
C VAL A 22 7.84 -0.04 2.96
N LEU A 23 7.21 0.77 2.11
CA LEU A 23 6.00 1.55 2.42
C LEU A 23 4.80 0.91 1.75
N ALA A 24 3.70 0.77 2.48
CA ALA A 24 2.39 0.45 1.93
C ALA A 24 1.51 1.70 1.93
N LEU A 25 0.71 1.86 0.88
CA LEU A 25 -0.22 2.97 0.70
C LEU A 25 -1.58 2.44 0.23
N ALA A 26 -2.63 3.03 0.76
CA ALA A 26 -4.03 2.78 0.41
C ALA A 26 -4.60 4.01 -0.32
N ASP A 27 -5.30 3.80 -1.44
CA ASP A 27 -5.87 4.88 -2.24
C ASP A 27 -7.38 4.74 -2.52
N ASP A 28 -7.96 5.81 -3.08
CA ASP A 28 -9.35 5.85 -3.52
C ASP A 28 -9.61 5.07 -4.82
N PHE A 29 -8.56 4.72 -5.55
CA PHE A 29 -8.61 3.99 -6.82
C PHE A 29 -8.68 2.46 -6.63
N CYS A 30 -9.05 2.03 -5.42
CA CYS A 30 -9.19 0.64 -5.01
C CYS A 30 -7.86 -0.15 -5.03
N LYS A 31 -6.72 0.55 -4.89
CA LYS A 31 -5.38 -0.06 -4.96
C LYS A 31 -4.65 -0.02 -3.62
N VAL A 32 -3.84 -1.06 -3.44
CA VAL A 32 -2.74 -1.07 -2.48
C VAL A 32 -1.44 -0.90 -3.25
N HIS A 33 -0.60 0.03 -2.81
CA HIS A 33 0.71 0.30 -3.39
C HIS A 33 1.83 -0.13 -2.45
N LEU A 34 2.89 -0.75 -2.99
CA LEU A 34 4.14 -0.96 -2.29
C LEU A 34 5.27 -0.14 -2.93
N PHE A 35 5.94 0.69 -2.13
CA PHE A 35 7.14 1.45 -2.51
C PHE A 35 8.34 0.98 -1.69
N SER A 36 9.54 1.16 -2.23
CA SER A 36 10.77 1.05 -1.42
C SER A 36 10.86 2.21 -0.43
N PHE A 37 11.33 1.93 0.79
CA PHE A 37 11.64 2.96 1.79
C PHE A 37 13.15 3.24 1.83
N PRO A 38 13.58 4.52 1.88
CA PRO A 38 12.76 5.72 1.81
C PRO A 38 12.26 6.02 0.39
N CYS A 39 11.07 6.63 0.28
CA CYS A 39 10.43 7.02 -0.98
C CYS A 39 10.43 8.55 -1.14
N SER A 40 11.62 9.16 -1.20
CA SER A 40 11.82 10.62 -1.21
C SER A 40 11.94 11.25 -2.60
N THR A 41 11.78 10.49 -3.67
CA THR A 41 11.83 11.00 -5.05
C THR A 41 10.42 11.22 -5.63
N PRO A 42 10.21 12.31 -6.39
CA PRO A 42 9.00 12.48 -7.18
C PRO A 42 8.81 11.33 -8.16
N LYS A 43 7.54 10.98 -8.45
CA LYS A 43 7.18 9.90 -9.39
C LYS A 43 7.85 8.55 -9.07
N ALA A 44 8.15 8.29 -7.80
CA ALA A 44 8.72 7.02 -7.37
C ALA A 44 7.87 5.82 -7.83
N PRO A 45 8.49 4.75 -8.35
CA PRO A 45 7.76 3.58 -8.80
C PRO A 45 7.13 2.83 -7.62
N SER A 46 5.97 2.22 -7.84
CA SER A 46 5.34 1.30 -6.90
C SER A 46 4.83 0.06 -7.61
N HIS A 47 4.79 -1.05 -6.87
CA HIS A 47 3.97 -2.19 -7.23
C HIS A 47 2.52 -1.91 -6.80
N LYS A 48 1.58 -2.05 -7.74
CA LYS A 48 0.15 -1.78 -7.51
C LYS A 48 -0.61 -3.09 -7.51
N TYR A 49 -1.44 -3.30 -6.51
CA TYR A 49 -2.25 -4.50 -6.33
C TYR A 49 -3.73 -4.15 -6.28
N SER A 50 -4.55 -4.97 -6.92
CA SER A 50 -6.01 -4.81 -6.95
C SER A 50 -6.66 -6.01 -6.28
N ALA A 51 -7.53 -5.75 -5.31
CA ALA A 51 -8.38 -6.76 -4.68
C ALA A 51 -9.68 -6.14 -4.15
N HIS A 52 -9.62 -4.88 -3.74
CA HIS A 52 -10.77 -4.08 -3.35
C HIS A 52 -11.55 -3.59 -4.57
N SER A 53 -12.87 -3.40 -4.39
CA SER A 53 -13.78 -2.82 -5.39
C SER A 53 -14.36 -1.47 -4.94
N SER A 54 -13.84 -0.93 -3.84
CA SER A 54 -14.07 0.42 -3.34
C SER A 54 -12.76 0.99 -2.80
N HIS A 55 -12.78 2.20 -2.23
CA HIS A 55 -11.60 2.82 -1.63
C HIS A 55 -10.94 1.86 -0.64
N VAL A 56 -9.61 1.76 -0.75
CA VAL A 56 -8.83 1.11 0.31
C VAL A 56 -8.71 2.13 1.41
N THR A 57 -9.37 1.87 2.53
CA THR A 57 -9.51 2.85 3.62
C THR A 57 -8.36 2.80 4.61
N ASN A 58 -7.66 1.68 4.70
CA ASN A 58 -6.50 1.56 5.57
C ASN A 58 -5.55 0.43 5.11
N VAL A 59 -4.28 0.54 5.54
CA VAL A 59 -3.25 -0.49 5.40
C VAL A 59 -2.42 -0.59 6.67
N SER A 60 -2.09 -1.80 7.11
CA SER A 60 -1.22 -2.03 8.27
C SER A 60 -0.37 -3.29 8.11
N PHE A 61 0.92 -3.20 8.43
CA PHE A 61 1.79 -4.39 8.50
C PHE A 61 1.53 -5.15 9.81
N LEU A 62 1.55 -6.47 9.75
CA LEU A 62 1.66 -7.29 10.96
C LEU A 62 3.05 -7.09 11.60
N CYS A 63 3.17 -7.48 12.87
CA CYS A 63 4.35 -7.21 13.70
C CYS A 63 5.67 -7.78 13.13
N ASP A 64 5.60 -8.81 12.30
CA ASP A 64 6.75 -9.47 11.68
C ASP A 64 7.01 -9.05 10.23
N ASP A 65 6.27 -8.06 9.72
CA ASP A 65 6.29 -7.58 8.32
C ASP A 65 5.98 -8.65 7.25
N ARG A 66 5.60 -9.88 7.63
CA ARG A 66 5.33 -10.95 6.65
C ARG A 66 4.00 -10.78 5.95
N HIS A 67 3.09 -10.04 6.56
CA HIS A 67 1.79 -9.75 5.98
C HIS A 67 1.43 -8.27 6.10
N LEU A 68 0.64 -7.84 5.13
CA LEU A 68 -0.06 -6.57 5.15
C LEU A 68 -1.56 -6.86 5.26
N ILE A 69 -2.28 -6.06 6.03
CA ILE A 69 -3.74 -6.04 6.07
C ILE A 69 -4.19 -4.78 5.35
N SER A 70 -5.21 -4.89 4.50
CA SER A 70 -5.94 -3.74 3.97
C SER A 70 -7.43 -3.87 4.25
N THR A 71 -8.09 -2.73 4.48
CA THR A 71 -9.54 -2.65 4.64
C THR A 71 -10.16 -1.92 3.46
N GLY A 72 -11.22 -2.48 2.90
CA GLY A 72 -12.00 -1.85 1.86
C GLY A 72 -13.25 -1.21 2.43
N GLY A 73 -13.55 0.02 1.99
CA GLY A 73 -14.68 0.80 2.50
C GLY A 73 -16.03 0.17 2.15
N LYS A 74 -16.60 0.57 1.00
CA LYS A 74 -17.95 0.11 0.60
C LYS A 74 -17.97 -1.32 0.05
N ASP A 75 -16.81 -1.90 -0.26
CA ASP A 75 -16.73 -3.32 -0.59
C ASP A 75 -16.78 -4.20 0.66
N THR A 76 -16.69 -3.61 1.86
CA THR A 76 -16.86 -4.26 3.18
C THR A 76 -15.87 -5.40 3.46
N SER A 77 -14.78 -5.48 2.70
CA SER A 77 -13.83 -6.58 2.77
C SER A 77 -12.56 -6.23 3.56
N ILE A 78 -11.90 -7.27 4.07
CA ILE A 78 -10.56 -7.18 4.65
C ILE A 78 -9.69 -8.17 3.88
N MET A 79 -8.55 -7.71 3.38
CA MET A 79 -7.60 -8.54 2.63
C MET A 79 -6.30 -8.69 3.41
N GLN A 80 -5.81 -9.92 3.51
CA GLN A 80 -4.49 -10.23 4.05
C GLN A 80 -3.55 -10.62 2.91
N TRP A 81 -2.47 -9.86 2.76
CA TRP A 81 -1.46 -10.03 1.72
C TRP A 81 -0.22 -10.64 2.33
N ARG A 82 0.36 -11.64 1.68
CA ARG A 82 1.69 -12.14 2.06
C ARG A 82 2.76 -11.36 1.32
N LEU A 83 3.69 -10.75 2.05
CA LEU A 83 4.86 -10.11 1.47
C LEU A 83 5.84 -11.19 1.03
N VAL A 84 6.23 -11.16 -0.25
CA VAL A 84 7.19 -12.09 -0.84
C VAL A 84 8.33 -11.28 -1.44
N GLU A 85 9.55 -11.53 -0.98
CA GLU A 85 10.74 -10.99 -1.64
C GLU A 85 10.90 -11.71 -2.99
N LYS A 86 11.09 -10.94 -4.06
CA LYS A 86 11.50 -11.54 -5.33
C LYS A 86 12.94 -12.01 -5.16
N SER A 87 13.14 -13.32 -5.13
CA SER A 87 14.47 -13.90 -5.29
C SER A 87 15.03 -13.44 -6.64
N PRO A 88 16.26 -12.90 -6.70
CA PRO A 88 16.92 -12.76 -7.99
C PRO A 88 17.05 -14.16 -8.59
N LEU A 89 16.64 -14.30 -9.85
CA LEU A 89 16.93 -15.48 -10.66
C LEU A 89 18.45 -15.64 -10.81
#